data_AF-H5T821-F1
#
_entry.id   AF-H5T821-F1
#
_cell.length_a   1.000
_cell.length_b   1.000
_cell.length_c   1.000
_cell.angle_alpha   90.00
_cell.angle_beta   90.00
_cell.angle_gamma   90.00
#
_symmetry.space_group_name_H-M   'P 1'
#
loop_
_entity.id
_entity.type
_entity.pdbx_description
1 polymer ?
#
loop_
_entity_poly.entity_id
_entity_poly.type
_entity_poly.pdbx_seq_one_letter_code
_entity_poly.pdbx_strand_id
1 'polypeptide(L)' 'MLELDVLLLPFVDQAFDTLTFQEQETLERLLTCDDPDLFAWFMGHQRCFDPDLSEMVSIVLDRVKIRAD' A
#
# COMPACT_ATOMS: atom_id res chain seq x y z
N MET A 1 -8.19 -2.61 9.63
CA MET A 1 -9.34 -1.69 9.47
C MET A 1 -10.00 -1.98 8.11
N LEU A 2 -11.33 -2.08 8.01
CA LEU A 2 -12.01 -2.59 6.79
C LEU A 2 -11.74 -1.76 5.54
N GLU A 3 -11.50 -0.46 5.71
CA GLU A 3 -11.19 0.47 4.63
C GLU A 3 -9.83 0.17 3.96
N LEU A 4 -8.87 -0.39 4.71
CA LEU A 4 -7.59 -0.84 4.16
C LEU A 4 -7.77 -2.09 3.30
N ASP A 5 -8.69 -2.98 3.66
CA ASP A 5 -8.97 -4.20 2.89
C ASP A 5 -9.46 -3.86 1.47
N VAL A 6 -10.19 -2.75 1.30
CA VAL A 6 -10.65 -2.26 -0.01
C VAL A 6 -9.48 -1.87 -0.93
N LEU A 7 -8.34 -1.46 -0.36
CA LEU A 7 -7.14 -1.10 -1.12
C LEU A 7 -6.22 -2.32 -1.30
N LEU A 8 -5.96 -3.03 -0.20
CA LEU A 8 -4.92 -4.06 -0.13
C LEU A 8 -5.36 -5.38 -0.75
N LEU A 9 -6.61 -5.83 -0.56
CA LEU A 9 -7.05 -7.11 -1.13
C LEU A 9 -7.01 -7.10 -2.66
N PRO A 10 -7.57 -6.09 -3.37
CA PRO A 10 -7.47 -6.05 -4.83
C PRO A 10 -6.03 -5.95 -5.32
N PHE A 11 -5.16 -5.25 -4.58
CA PHE A 11 -3.75 -5.18 -4.90
C PHE A 11 -3.07 -6.54 -4.80
N VAL A 12 -3.30 -7.27 -3.70
CA VAL A 12 -2.72 -8.60 -3.51
C VAL A 12 -3.18 -9.55 -4.60
N ASP A 13 -4.48 -9.59 -4.89
CA ASP A 13 -5.06 -10.50 -5.87
C ASP A 13 -4.61 -10.23 -7.31
N GLN A 14 -4.26 -8.99 -7.65
CA GLN A 14 -4.00 -8.59 -9.05
C GLN A 14 -2.55 -8.22 -9.35
N ALA A 15 -1.77 -7.82 -8.35
CA ALA A 15 -0.46 -7.22 -8.54
C ALA A 15 0.67 -7.85 -7.72
N PHE A 16 0.37 -8.62 -6.66
CA PHE A 16 1.40 -9.21 -5.80
C PHE A 16 2.41 -10.07 -6.57
N ASP A 17 1.93 -10.92 -7.47
CA ASP A 17 2.78 -11.80 -8.29
C ASP A 17 3.69 -11.03 -9.28
N THR A 18 3.43 -9.73 -9.47
CA THR A 18 4.26 -8.85 -10.33
C THR A 18 5.36 -8.14 -9.57
N LEU A 19 5.34 -8.21 -8.23
CA LEU A 19 6.36 -7.64 -7.37
C LEU A 19 7.64 -8.47 -7.43
N THR A 20 8.78 -7.79 -7.39
CA THR A 20 10.07 -8.40 -7.08
C THR A 20 10.08 -8.94 -5.65
N PHE A 21 11.03 -9.82 -5.35
CA PHE A 21 11.19 -10.38 -4.00
C PHE A 21 11.35 -9.28 -2.93
N GLN A 22 12.15 -8.25 -3.22
CA GLN A 22 12.39 -7.13 -2.32
C GLN A 22 11.14 -6.26 -2.10
N GLU A 23 10.32 -6.09 -3.14
CA GLU A 23 9.03 -5.41 -3.02
C GLU A 23 8.04 -6.24 -2.18
N GLN A 24 8.04 -7.57 -2.31
CA GLN A 24 7.22 -8.44 -1.45
C GLN A 24 7.65 -8.33 0.02
N GLU A 25 8.95 -8.37 0.34
CA GLU A 25 9.44 -8.13 1.70
C GLU A 25 9.06 -6.74 2.22
N THR A 26 9.09 -5.73 1.34
CA THR A 26 8.70 -4.36 1.70
C THR A 26 7.20 -4.27 1.97
N LEU A 27 6.36 -4.97 1.20
CA LEU A 27 4.92 -5.06 1.43
C LEU A 27 4.63 -5.78 2.76
N GLU A 28 5.30 -6.91 3.04
CA GLU A 28 5.17 -7.60 4.33
C GLU A 28 5.53 -6.66 5.50
N ARG A 29 6.62 -5.90 5.37
CA ARG A 29 7.00 -4.88 6.35
C ARG A 29 5.95 -3.79 6.49
N LEU A 30 5.41 -3.29 5.37
CA LEU A 30 4.33 -2.28 5.38
C LEU A 30 3.11 -2.78 6.16
N LEU A 31 2.70 -4.04 5.97
CA LEU A 31 1.56 -4.65 6.66
C LEU A 31 1.77 -4.84 8.18
N THR A 32 2.98 -4.61 8.69
CA THR A 32 3.25 -4.60 10.15
C THR A 32 3.05 -3.23 10.80
N CYS A 33 2.85 -2.17 10.01
CA CYS A 33 2.58 -0.82 10.53
C CYS A 33 1.16 -0.70 11.10
N ASP A 34 0.96 0.29 11.97
CA ASP A 34 -0.34 0.53 12.59
C ASP A 34 -1.39 0.98 11.55
N ASP A 35 -2.61 0.42 11.65
CA ASP A 35 -3.73 0.72 10.76
C ASP A 35 -3.99 2.24 10.54
N PRO A 36 -3.94 3.10 11.58
CA PRO A 36 -4.14 4.54 11.39
C PRO A 36 -3.06 5.20 10.55
N ASP A 37 -1.80 4.78 10.68
CA ASP A 37 -0.68 5.31 9.90
C ASP A 37 -0.79 4.88 8.43
N LEU A 38 -1.07 3.59 8.20
CA LEU A 38 -1.32 3.05 6.86
C LEU A 38 -2.42 3.83 6.15
N PHE A 39 -3.54 4.04 6.84
CA PHE A 39 -4.65 4.80 6.27
C PHE A 39 -4.28 6.25 5.99
N ALA A 40 -3.56 6.91 6.90
CA ALA A 40 -3.11 8.28 6.68
C ALA A 40 -2.17 8.40 5.47
N TRP A 41 -1.31 7.40 5.22
CA TRP A 41 -0.43 7.36 4.05
C TRP A 41 -1.21 7.12 2.76
N PHE A 42 -2.09 6.11 2.72
CA PHE A 42 -2.89 5.80 1.53
C PHE A 42 -3.85 6.94 1.15
N MET A 43 -4.38 7.67 2.13
CA MET A 43 -5.25 8.83 1.89
C MET A 43 -4.48 10.13 1.59
N GLY A 44 -3.14 10.11 1.65
CA GLY A 44 -2.31 11.30 1.43
C GLY A 44 -2.40 12.34 2.54
N HIS A 45 -2.94 11.99 3.71
CA HIS A 45 -3.05 12.87 4.87
C HIS A 45 -1.72 13.02 5.63
N GLN A 46 -0.84 12.03 5.52
CA GLN A 46 0.47 12.03 6.16
C GLN A 46 1.53 11.46 5.20
N ARG A 47 2.75 11.98 5.31
CA ARG A 47 3.92 11.45 4.60
C ARG A 47 4.53 10.28 5.37
N CYS A 48 4.83 9.19 4.68
CA CYS A 48 5.73 8.15 5.18
C CYS A 48 7.19 8.61 5.00
N PHE A 49 7.99 8.59 6.07
CA PHE A 49 9.40 9.02 6.03
C PHE A 49 10.36 7.89 5.68
N ASP A 50 9.91 6.64 5.74
CA ASP A 50 10.66 5.49 5.24
C ASP A 50 10.53 5.44 3.72
N PRO A 51 11.65 5.57 2.97
CA PRO A 51 11.59 5.70 1.52
C PRO A 51 11.04 4.44 0.84
N ASP A 52 11.37 3.25 1.34
CA ASP A 52 10.93 2.00 0.73
C ASP A 52 9.44 1.77 1.00
N LEU A 53 8.96 2.09 2.21
CA LEU A 53 7.52 2.04 2.50
C LEU A 53 6.75 3.11 1.73
N SER A 54 7.30 4.31 1.58
CA SER A 54 6.69 5.38 0.78
C SER A 54 6.56 4.99 -0.69
N GLU A 55 7.56 4.31 -1.24
CA GLU A 55 7.51 3.79 -2.60
C GLU A 55 6.45 2.67 -2.72
N MET A 56 6.41 1.75 -1.77
CA MET A 56 5.40 0.69 -1.75
C MET A 56 3.97 1.23 -1.67
N VAL A 57 3.72 2.25 -0.84
CA VAL A 57 2.42 2.94 -0.78
C VAL A 57 2.05 3.50 -2.16
N SER A 58 3.01 4.09 -2.87
CA SER A 58 2.80 4.63 -4.22
C SER A 58 2.48 3.52 -5.23
N ILE A 59 3.20 2.39 -5.19
CA ILE A 59 2.96 1.20 -6.03
C ILE A 59 1.53 0.67 -5.80
N VAL A 60 1.08 0.56 -4.56
CA VAL A 60 -0.27 0.11 -4.24
C VAL A 60 -1.33 1.07 -4.80
N LEU A 61 -1.16 2.38 -4.59
CA LEU A 61 -2.11 3.40 -5.09
C LEU A 61 -2.20 3.44 -6.61
N ASP A 62 -1.07 3.33 -7.31
CA ASP A 62 -1.01 3.34 -8.78
C ASP A 62 -1.74 2.15 -9.41
N ARG A 63 -1.73 1.00 -8.72
CA ARG A 63 -2.39 -0.23 -9.18
C ARG A 63 -3.87 -0.27 -8.87
N VAL A 64 -4.28 0.31 -7.73
CA VAL A 64 -5.67 0.27 -7.29
C VAL A 64 -6.55 1.29 -8.02
N LYS A 65 -5.96 2.32 -8.67
CA LYS A 65 -6.66 3.42 -9.39
C LYS A 65 -8.11 3.55 -8.94
N ILE A 66 -8.31 4.15 -7.76
CA ILE A 66 -9.63 4.65 -7.40
C ILE A 66 -10.03 5.61 -8.53
N ARG A 67 -10.99 5.23 -9.38
CA ARG A 67 -11.58 6.13 -10.37
C ARG A 67 -12.22 7.29 -9.59
N ALA A 68 -11.44 8.34 -9.37
CA ALA A 68 -11.96 9.67 -9.16
C ALA A 68 -12.32 10.19 -10.55
N ASP A 69 -13.50 9.79 -11.03
CA ASP A 69 -14.18 10.45 -12.15
C ASP A 69 -14.84 11.74 -11.62
#